data_AF-W2XCI9-F1
#
_entry.id   AF-W2XCI9-F1
#
_cell.length_a   1.000
_cell.length_b   1.000
_cell.length_c   1.000
_cell.angle_alpha   90.00
_cell.angle_beta   90.00
_cell.angle_gamma   90.00
#
_symmetry.space_group_name_H-M   'P 1'
#
loop_
_entity.id
_entity.type
_entity.pdbx_description
1 polymer ?
#
loop_
_entity_poly.entity_id
_entity_poly.type
_entity_poly.pdbx_seq_one_letter_code
_entity_poly.pdbx_strand_id
1 'polypeptide(L)'
;MFDPMQSSHNYNIIEKSVRATIEDLLQLQDQVIYEKVKWCNQQDGSSCGVWCIAVVEMLLAKKPWGKCIYDLLPYLRMRFLHKALIFVESKI
;
A
#
# COMPACT_ATOMS: atom_id res chain seq x y z
N MET A 1 -2.95 7.56 0.44
CA MET A 1 -2.65 6.93 1.73
C MET A 1 -3.44 5.65 1.90
N PHE A 2 -2.85 4.64 2.52
CA PHE A 2 -3.49 3.35 2.71
C PHE A 2 -3.04 2.75 4.04
N ASP A 3 -4.00 2.29 4.83
CA ASP A 3 -3.79 1.41 5.98
C ASP A 3 -4.61 0.13 5.74
N PRO A 4 -4.00 -1.07 5.71
CA PRO A 4 -4.73 -2.32 5.48
C PRO A 4 -5.88 -2.55 6.46
N MET A 5 -5.75 -2.07 7.70
CA MET A 5 -6.78 -2.20 8.74
C MET A 5 -7.81 -1.05 8.74
N GLN A 6 -7.67 -0.08 7.83
CA GLN A 6 -8.53 1.10 7.73
C GLN A 6 -8.67 1.89 9.06
N SER A 7 -7.65 1.87 9.91
CA SER A 7 -7.64 2.51 11.23
C SER A 7 -7.52 4.02 11.10
N SER A 8 -8.51 4.74 11.62
CA SER A 8 -8.48 6.21 11.71
C SER A 8 -7.26 6.74 12.46
N HIS A 9 -6.81 6.02 13.50
CA HIS A 9 -5.61 6.39 14.25
C HIS A 9 -4.35 6.30 13.37
N ASN A 10 -4.20 5.19 12.64
CA ASN A 10 -3.07 5.00 11.73
C ASN A 10 -3.09 6.04 10.61
N TYR A 11 -4.26 6.34 10.06
CA TYR A 11 -4.39 7.38 9.04
C TYR A 11 -3.91 8.75 9.52
N ASN A 12 -4.25 9.16 10.74
CA ASN A 12 -3.79 10.44 11.28
C ASN A 12 -2.26 10.47 11.45
N ILE A 13 -1.65 9.36 11.88
CA ILE A 13 -0.19 9.23 12.00
C ILE A 13 0.49 9.31 10.63
N ILE A 14 -0.01 8.54 9.65
CA ILE A 14 0.53 8.50 8.29
C ILE A 14 0.42 9.89 7.65
N GLU A 15 -0.75 10.52 7.73
CA GLU A 15 -0.98 11.84 7.15
C GLU A 15 -0.04 12.89 7.77
N LYS A 16 0.05 12.94 9.10
CA LYS A 16 0.95 13.87 9.79
C LYS A 16 2.40 13.67 9.38
N SER A 17 2.85 12.42 9.30
CA SER A 17 4.24 12.07 8.98
C SER A 17 4.59 12.40 7.53
N VAL A 18 3.70 12.04 6.60
CA VAL A 18 3.91 12.31 5.17
C VAL A 18 3.81 13.81 4.90
N ARG A 19 2.84 14.50 5.51
CA ARG A 19 2.68 15.96 5.39
C ARG A 19 3.94 16.70 5.81
N ALA A 20 4.43 16.43 7.03
CA ALA A 20 5.65 17.06 7.54
C ALA A 20 6.86 16.83 6.63
N THR A 21 6.94 15.68 5.94
CA THR A 21 8.09 15.38 5.08
C THR A 21 7.93 15.98 3.67
N ILE A 22 6.77 15.77 3.04
CA ILE A 22 6.53 16.13 1.64
C ILE A 22 6.31 17.63 1.48
N GLU A 23 5.55 18.27 2.37
CA GLU A 23 5.27 19.70 2.25
C GLU A 23 6.53 20.53 2.48
N ASP A 24 7.36 20.13 3.45
CA ASP A 24 8.65 20.78 3.71
C ASP A 24 9.62 20.58 2.54
N LEU A 25 9.72 19.36 2.01
CA LEU A 25 10.62 19.06 0.89
C LEU A 25 10.23 19.78 -0.40
N LEU A 26 8.93 19.89 -0.68
CA LEU A 26 8.42 20.46 -1.92
C LEU A 26 8.03 21.94 -1.81
N GLN A 27 8.10 22.53 -0.61
CA GLN A 27 7.61 23.88 -0.31
C GLN A 27 6.12 24.06 -0.70
N LEU A 28 5.32 23.04 -0.37
CA LEU A 28 3.90 22.94 -0.70
C LEU A 28 3.02 22.90 0.56
N GLN A 29 3.36 23.71 1.56
CA GLN A 29 2.61 23.82 2.81
C GLN A 29 1.12 24.02 2.52
N ASP A 30 0.30 23.18 3.15
CA ASP A 30 -1.17 23.16 3.03
C ASP A 30 -1.73 22.93 1.62
N GLN A 31 -0.88 22.58 0.65
CA GLN A 31 -1.27 22.37 -0.76
C GLN A 31 -1.36 20.88 -1.14
N VAL A 32 -0.92 19.97 -0.28
CA VAL A 32 -0.95 18.53 -0.57
C VAL A 32 -2.27 17.90 -0.09
N ILE A 33 -2.97 17.28 -1.05
CA ILE A 33 -4.21 16.54 -0.81
C ILE A 33 -3.88 15.04 -0.67
N TYR A 34 -4.35 14.44 0.41
CA TYR A 34 -4.15 13.01 0.68
C TYR A 34 -5.44 12.22 0.50
N GLU A 35 -5.50 11.44 -0.57
CA GLU A 35 -6.64 10.54 -0.81
C GLU A 35 -6.46 9.21 -0.06
N LYS A 36 -7.53 8.76 0.60
CA LYS A 36 -7.55 7.47 1.31
C LYS A 36 -8.02 6.35 0.38
N VAL A 37 -7.27 5.26 0.33
CA VAL A 37 -7.70 4.01 -0.31
C VAL A 37 -8.69 3.30 0.62
N LYS A 38 -9.98 3.30 0.27
CA LYS A 38 -11.07 2.73 1.09
C LYS A 38 -11.58 1.37 0.60
N TRP A 39 -11.17 0.94 -0.59
CA TRP A 39 -11.71 -0.24 -1.26
C TRP A 39 -11.03 -1.56 -0.85
N CYS A 40 -9.91 -1.49 -0.11
CA CYS A 40 -9.21 -2.64 0.44
C CYS A 40 -9.27 -2.61 1.98
N ASN A 41 -9.75 -3.68 2.60
CA ASN A 41 -9.71 -3.87 4.05
C ASN A 41 -9.25 -5.29 4.35
N GLN A 42 -8.14 -5.41 5.07
CA GLN A 42 -7.57 -6.68 5.48
C GLN A 42 -8.55 -7.43 6.39
N GLN A 43 -8.62 -8.75 6.21
CA GLN A 43 -9.54 -9.65 6.92
C GLN A 43 -8.85 -10.51 7.99
N ASP A 44 -7.54 -10.36 8.15
CA ASP A 44 -6.69 -11.12 9.08
C ASP A 44 -5.77 -10.19 9.89
N GLY A 45 -4.90 -10.75 10.73
CA GLY A 45 -3.92 -9.97 11.50
C GLY A 45 -2.49 -9.97 10.94
N SER A 46 -2.24 -10.56 9.77
CA SER A 46 -0.88 -10.94 9.34
C SER A 46 -0.55 -10.67 7.87
N SER A 47 -1.45 -10.05 7.11
CA SER A 47 -1.29 -9.82 5.67
C SER A 47 -1.07 -8.36 5.27
N CYS A 48 -0.77 -7.47 6.22
CA CYS A 48 -0.67 -6.02 5.98
C CYS A 48 0.36 -5.67 4.91
N GLY A 49 1.54 -6.29 4.97
CA GLY A 49 2.59 -6.09 3.95
C GLY A 49 2.15 -6.54 2.56
N VAL A 50 1.43 -7.65 2.45
CA VAL A 50 0.94 -8.18 1.17
C VAL A 50 -0.08 -7.22 0.56
N TRP A 51 -1.02 -6.72 1.37
CA TRP A 51 -2.02 -5.76 0.90
C TRP A 51 -1.40 -4.41 0.52
N CYS A 52 -0.39 -3.93 1.25
CA CYS A 52 0.34 -2.71 0.87
C CYS A 52 0.94 -2.84 -0.53
N ILE A 53 1.62 -3.96 -0.83
CA ILE A 53 2.22 -4.18 -2.15
C ILE A 53 1.15 -4.32 -3.23
N ALA A 54 0.09 -5.10 -2.97
CA ALA A 54 -1.00 -5.31 -3.92
C ALA A 54 -1.72 -4.00 -4.28
N VAL A 55 -2.03 -3.15 -3.30
CA VAL A 55 -2.64 -1.84 -3.53
C VAL A 55 -1.75 -0.95 -4.40
N VAL A 56 -0.45 -0.90 -4.13
CA VAL A 56 0.50 -0.13 -4.95
C VAL A 56 0.51 -0.64 -6.40
N GLU A 57 0.60 -1.96 -6.62
CA GLU A 57 0.55 -2.51 -7.98
C GLU A 57 -0.76 -2.18 -8.71
N MET A 58 -1.90 -2.24 -8.01
CA MET A 58 -3.21 -1.95 -8.60
C MET A 58 -3.35 -0.47 -8.99
N LEU A 59 -2.87 0.44 -8.14
CA LEU A 59 -2.85 1.88 -8.44
C LEU A 59 -1.97 2.18 -9.65
N LEU A 60 -0.77 1.60 -9.72
CA LEU A 60 0.14 1.77 -10.85
C LEU A 60 -0.43 1.20 -12.15
N ALA A 61 -1.09 0.04 -12.08
CA ALA A 61 -1.72 -0.60 -13.22
C ALA A 61 -3.07 0.04 -13.62
N LYS A 62 -3.58 1.00 -12.84
CA LYS A 62 -4.90 1.63 -12.99
C LYS A 62 -6.02 0.58 -13.09
N LYS A 63 -5.94 -0.47 -12.27
CA LYS A 63 -6.92 -1.57 -12.25
C LYS A 63 -7.87 -1.43 -11.06
N PRO A 64 -9.16 -1.75 -11.24
CA PRO A 64 -10.13 -1.71 -10.16
C PRO A 64 -9.90 -2.86 -9.18
N TRP A 65 -10.21 -2.64 -7.91
CA TRP A 65 -10.18 -3.69 -6.89
C TRP A 65 -11.33 -4.68 -7.06
N GLY A 66 -11.01 -5.96 -7.19
CA GLY A 66 -11.98 -7.06 -7.18
C GLY A 66 -11.94 -7.82 -5.87
N LYS A 67 -13.10 -8.12 -5.26
CA LYS A 67 -13.16 -8.89 -4.00
C LYS A 67 -12.52 -10.28 -4.10
N CYS A 68 -12.49 -10.89 -5.30
CA CYS A 68 -11.81 -12.17 -5.53
C CYS A 68 -10.31 -12.15 -5.23
N ILE A 69 -9.69 -10.96 -5.11
CA ILE A 69 -8.27 -10.85 -4.76
C ILE A 69 -7.97 -11.36 -3.34
N TYR A 70 -8.98 -11.37 -2.45
CA TYR A 70 -8.83 -11.94 -1.10
C TYR A 70 -8.57 -13.45 -1.17
N ASP A 71 -9.22 -14.15 -2.11
CA ASP A 71 -9.02 -15.59 -2.34
C ASP A 71 -7.63 -15.89 -2.92
N LEU A 72 -6.99 -14.88 -3.53
CA LEU A 72 -5.66 -14.98 -4.10
C LEU A 72 -4.54 -14.63 -3.11
N LEU A 73 -4.84 -14.42 -1.82
CA LEU A 73 -3.83 -14.06 -0.83
C LEU A 73 -2.62 -15.02 -0.79
N PRO A 74 -2.78 -16.37 -0.77
CA PRO A 74 -1.65 -17.28 -0.81
C PRO A 74 -0.81 -17.12 -2.09
N TYR A 75 -1.47 -16.92 -3.22
CA TYR A 75 -0.82 -16.67 -4.50
C TYR A 75 -0.03 -15.35 -4.49
N LEU A 76 -0.60 -14.28 -3.94
CA LEU A 76 0.07 -12.99 -3.83
C LEU A 76 1.35 -13.07 -2.98
N ARG A 77 1.31 -13.80 -1.85
CA ARG A 77 2.50 -14.07 -1.03
C ARG A 77 3.62 -14.72 -1.85
N MET A 78 3.30 -15.79 -2.57
CA MET A 78 4.27 -16.50 -3.42
C MET A 78 4.76 -15.62 -4.58
N ARG A 79 3.87 -14.88 -5.24
CA ARG A 79 4.20 -13.99 -6.35
C ARG A 79 5.16 -12.89 -5.92
N PHE A 80 4.95 -12.27 -4.76
CA PHE A 80 5.84 -11.22 -4.26
C PHE A 80 7.18 -11.78 -3.78
N LEU A 81 7.20 -12.95 -3.13
CA LEU A 81 8.44 -13.64 -2.81
C LEU A 81 9.26 -13.94 -4.07
N HIS A 82 8.63 -14.51 -5.10
CA HIS A 82 9.29 -14.83 -6.36
C HIS A 82 9.85 -13.60 -7.07
N LYS A 83 9.11 -12.48 -7.10
CA LYS A 83 9.61 -11.20 -7.65
C LYS A 83 10.84 -10.70 -6.87
N ALA A 84 10.84 -10.82 -5.56
CA ALA A 84 11.97 -10.42 -4.73
C ALA A 84 13.20 -11.29 -5.01
N LEU A 85 13.03 -12.61 -5.14
CA LEU A 85 14.12 -13.54 -5.48
C LEU A 85 14.74 -13.20 -6.83
N ILE A 86 13.92 -13.02 -7.88
CA ILE A 86 14.41 -12.59 -9.20
C ILE A 86 15.18 -11.28 -9.12
N PHE A 87 14.66 -10.30 -8.36
CA PHE A 87 15.33 -9.02 -8.20
C PHE A 87 16.70 -9.18 -7.54
N VAL A 88 16.81 -9.97 -6.47
CA VAL A 88 18.07 -10.23 -5.77
C VAL A 88 19.05 -10.98 -6.66
N GLU A 89 18.60 -12.03 -7.34
CA GLU A 89 19.44 -12.80 -8.27
C GLU A 89 19.96 -11.95 -9.43
N SER A 90 19.17 -11.00 -9.93
CA SER A 90 19.60 -10.07 -10.99
C SER A 90 20.68 -9.06 -10.55
N LYS A 91 21.00 -9.01 -9.26
CA LYS A 91 21.99 -8.10 -8.66
C LYS A 91 23.30 -8.79 -8.26
N ILE A 92 23.37 -10.11 -8.41
CA ILE A 92 24.57 -10.95 -8.19
C ILE A 92 25.19 -11.24 -9.55
#